data_AF-A0A2V3I6W4-F1
#
_entry.id   AF-A0A2V3I6W4-F1
#
_cell.length_a   1.000
_cell.length_b   1.000
_cell.length_c   1.000
_cell.angle_alpha   90.00
_cell.angle_beta   90.00
_cell.angle_gamma   90.00
#
_symmetry.space_group_name_H-M   'P 1'
#
loop_
_entity.id
_entity.type
_entity.pdbx_description
1 polymer ?
#
loop_
_entity_poly.entity_id
_entity_poly.type
_entity_poly.pdbx_seq_one_letter_code
_entity_poly.pdbx_strand_id
1 'polypeptide(L)'
;PLSEELAQKCDPIQIIANILNNAAWLVTNNASDIDEIEKAASLGLGLKKPLFDTAKEIGVKKIVEELKELSKKHGTFYEPDPLLLSMC
;
A
#
# COMPACT_ATOMS: atom_id res chain seq x y z
N PRO A 1 10.53 24.36 -1.05
CA PRO A 1 11.17 23.03 -1.25
C PRO A 1 11.22 22.31 0.11
N LEU A 2 11.01 20.99 0.16
CA LEU A 2 11.29 20.23 1.39
C LEU A 2 12.80 20.32 1.69
N SER A 3 13.17 20.40 2.97
CA SER A 3 14.57 20.28 3.38
C SER A 3 15.04 18.83 3.32
N GLU A 4 16.34 18.61 3.14
CA GLU A 4 16.94 17.27 3.21
C GLU A 4 16.64 16.59 4.56
N GLU A 5 16.66 17.35 5.65
CA GLU A 5 16.33 16.84 6.99
C GLU A 5 14.88 16.32 7.08
N LEU A 6 13.93 17.00 6.44
CA LEU A 6 12.54 16.53 6.39
C LEU A 6 12.39 15.30 5.48
N ALA A 7 13.13 15.24 4.38
CA ALA A 7 13.12 14.08 3.49
C ALA A 7 13.61 12.81 4.19
N GLN A 8 14.63 12.92 5.05
CA GLN A 8 15.16 11.78 5.83
C GLN A 8 14.16 11.22 6.86
N LYS A 9 13.14 11.99 7.25
CA LYS A 9 12.09 11.56 8.19
C LYS A 9 10.94 10.84 7.50
N CYS A 10 10.90 10.81 6.17
CA CYS A 10 9.85 10.13 5.43
C CYS A 10 10.14 8.63 5.36
N ASP A 11 9.27 7.82 5.96
CA ASP A 11 9.28 6.37 5.73
C ASP A 11 8.44 6.05 4.48
N PRO A 12 9.05 5.51 3.40
CA PRO A 12 8.31 5.14 2.19
C PRO A 12 7.19 4.13 2.44
N ILE A 13 7.29 3.32 3.51
CA ILE A 13 6.29 2.30 3.84
C ILE A 13 4.96 2.96 4.18
N GLN A 14 4.93 4.14 4.79
CA GLN A 14 3.68 4.86 5.09
C GLN A 14 2.90 5.22 3.82
N ILE A 15 3.60 5.48 2.72
CA ILE A 15 2.98 5.77 1.43
C ILE A 15 2.50 4.48 0.78
N ILE A 16 3.38 3.48 0.69
CA ILE A 16 3.08 2.21 0.03
C ILE A 16 1.98 1.44 0.76
N ALA A 17 1.98 1.43 2.08
CA ALA A 17 0.97 0.76 2.90
C ALA A 17 -0.44 1.23 2.54
N ASN A 18 -0.65 2.55 2.48
CA ASN A 18 -1.94 3.13 2.15
C ASN A 18 -2.39 2.79 0.72
N ILE A 19 -1.50 2.95 -0.26
CA ILE A 19 -1.82 2.69 -1.67
C ILE A 19 -2.16 1.21 -1.86
N LEU A 20 -1.33 0.32 -1.31
CA LEU A 20 -1.54 -1.12 -1.41
C LEU A 20 -2.81 -1.57 -0.69
N ASN A 21 -3.12 -1.02 0.49
CA ASN A 21 -4.34 -1.37 1.22
C ASN A 21 -5.60 -0.99 0.45
N ASN A 22 -5.61 0.17 -0.21
CA ASN A 22 -6.73 0.58 -1.07
C ASN A 22 -6.83 -0.30 -2.33
N ALA A 23 -5.70 -0.67 -2.94
CA ALA A 23 -5.69 -1.63 -4.05
C ALA A 23 -6.26 -3.00 -3.63
N ALA A 24 -5.84 -3.51 -2.48
CA ALA A 24 -6.35 -4.76 -1.90
C ALA A 24 -7.86 -4.68 -1.61
N TRP A 25 -8.32 -3.56 -1.07
CA TRP A 25 -9.74 -3.33 -0.82
C TRP A 25 -10.58 -3.40 -2.10
N LEU A 26 -10.10 -2.83 -3.23
CA LEU A 26 -10.80 -2.93 -4.51
C LEU A 26 -10.95 -4.37 -4.99
N VAL A 27 -9.93 -5.21 -4.77
CA VAL A 27 -9.97 -6.64 -5.08
C VAL A 27 -10.94 -7.37 -4.16
N THR A 28 -10.83 -7.17 -2.85
CA THR A 28 -11.72 -7.79 -1.84
C THR A 28 -13.20 -7.46 -2.09
N ASN A 29 -13.50 -6.27 -2.60
CA ASN A 29 -14.85 -5.83 -2.91
C ASN A 29 -15.30 -6.16 -4.35
N ASN A 30 -14.53 -6.95 -5.10
CA ASN A 30 -14.80 -7.32 -6.50
C ASN A 30 -15.03 -6.11 -7.42
N ALA A 31 -14.42 -4.97 -7.10
CA ALA A 31 -14.50 -3.76 -7.92
C ALA A 31 -13.51 -3.80 -9.10
N SER A 32 -12.43 -4.58 -8.97
CA SER A 32 -11.44 -4.86 -10.01
C SER A 32 -10.57 -6.06 -9.56
N ASP A 33 -9.61 -6.47 -10.38
CA ASP A 33 -8.60 -7.48 -10.03
C ASP A 33 -7.18 -6.86 -9.96
N ILE A 34 -6.20 -7.66 -9.52
CA ILE A 34 -4.82 -7.17 -9.34
C ILE A 34 -4.23 -6.71 -10.68
N ASP A 35 -4.45 -7.45 -11.76
CA ASP A 35 -3.86 -7.16 -13.07
C ASP A 35 -4.43 -5.86 -13.66
N GLU A 36 -5.74 -5.66 -13.55
CA GLU A 36 -6.42 -4.44 -13.96
C GLU A 36 -5.96 -3.22 -13.13
N ILE A 37 -5.87 -3.36 -11.81
CA ILE A 37 -5.42 -2.27 -10.91
C ILE A 37 -3.98 -1.88 -11.25
N GLU A 38 -3.08 -2.85 -11.42
CA GLU A 38 -1.68 -2.56 -11.72
C GLU A 38 -1.53 -1.96 -13.13
N LYS A 39 -2.34 -2.41 -14.10
CA LYS A 39 -2.38 -1.82 -15.43
C LYS A 39 -2.87 -0.37 -15.39
N ALA A 40 -3.95 -0.11 -14.65
CA ALA A 40 -4.50 1.23 -14.46
C ALA A 40 -3.52 2.14 -13.71
N ALA A 41 -2.84 1.66 -12.68
CA ALA A 41 -1.82 2.41 -11.94
C ALA A 41 -0.61 2.73 -12.83
N SER A 42 -0.18 1.79 -13.68
CA SER A 42 0.91 2.03 -14.61
C SER A 42 0.55 3.09 -15.66
N LEU A 43 -0.63 3.00 -16.27
CA LEU A 43 -1.05 3.92 -17.33
C LEU A 43 -1.55 5.28 -16.81
N GLY A 44 -2.33 5.27 -15.73
CA GLY A 44 -3.01 6.45 -15.20
C GLY A 44 -2.18 7.24 -14.19
N LEU A 45 -1.36 6.56 -13.38
CA LEU A 45 -0.54 7.19 -12.34
C LEU A 45 0.96 7.16 -12.69
N GLY A 46 1.35 6.52 -13.79
CA GLY A 46 2.73 6.46 -14.24
C GLY A 46 3.62 5.55 -13.37
N LEU A 47 3.04 4.60 -12.63
CA LEU A 47 3.83 3.67 -11.82
C LEU A 47 4.73 2.82 -12.72
N LYS A 48 6.04 2.89 -12.44
CA LYS A 48 7.08 2.14 -13.17
C LYS A 48 7.18 0.69 -12.74
N LYS A 49 6.67 0.37 -11.56
CA LYS A 49 6.73 -0.95 -10.96
C LYS A 49 5.36 -1.34 -10.41
N PRO A 50 4.92 -2.59 -10.58
CA PRO A 50 3.66 -3.05 -10.01
C PRO A 50 3.64 -2.93 -8.48
N LEU A 51 2.46 -2.63 -7.93
CA LEU A 51 2.28 -2.34 -6.50
C LEU A 51 2.52 -3.60 -5.67
N PHE A 52 1.97 -4.74 -6.09
CA PHE A 52 2.09 -5.99 -5.35
C PHE A 52 3.50 -6.56 -5.42
N ASP A 53 4.23 -6.34 -6.52
CA ASP A 53 5.65 -6.68 -6.59
C ASP A 53 6.51 -5.79 -5.70
N THR A 54 6.21 -4.49 -5.64
CA THR A 54 6.85 -3.57 -4.69
C THR A 54 6.59 -4.01 -3.25
N ALA A 55 5.38 -4.48 -2.95
CA ALA A 55 5.01 -5.00 -1.63
C ALA A 55 5.79 -6.27 -1.25
N LYS A 56 5.98 -7.21 -2.18
CA LYS A 56 6.78 -8.42 -1.96
C LYS A 56 8.22 -8.09 -1.61
N GLU A 57 8.82 -7.10 -2.26
CA GLU A 57 10.20 -6.69 -2.00
C GLU A 57 10.39 -5.99 -0.66
N ILE A 58 9.41 -5.16 -0.26
CA ILE A 58 9.40 -4.52 1.06
C ILE A 58 9.12 -5.55 2.16
N GLY A 59 8.30 -6.55 1.85
CA GLY A 59 7.76 -7.53 2.78
C GLY A 59 6.33 -7.18 3.20
N VAL A 60 5.36 -7.97 2.76
CA VAL A 60 3.93 -7.76 3.02
C VAL A 60 3.63 -7.71 4.52
N LYS A 61 4.30 -8.57 5.32
CA LYS A 61 4.19 -8.55 6.78
C LYS A 61 4.53 -7.18 7.39
N LYS A 62 5.61 -6.53 6.90
CA LYS A 62 6.03 -5.21 7.38
C LYS A 62 5.00 -4.13 7.04
N ILE A 63 4.39 -4.24 5.86
CA ILE A 63 3.30 -3.34 5.43
C ILE A 63 2.05 -3.53 6.31
N VAL A 64 1.68 -4.77 6.61
CA VAL A 64 0.56 -5.07 7.52
C VAL A 64 0.82 -4.55 8.93
N GLU A 65 2.05 -4.64 9.43
CA GLU A 65 2.44 -4.06 10.72
C GLU A 65 2.31 -2.53 10.71
N GLU A 66 2.76 -1.84 9.65
CA GLU A 66 2.57 -0.39 9.51
C GLU A 66 1.07 -0.01 9.47
N LEU A 67 0.25 -0.75 8.72
CA LEU A 67 -1.20 -0.51 8.66
C LEU A 67 -1.87 -0.67 10.03
N LYS A 68 -1.43 -1.65 10.85
CA LYS A 68 -1.92 -1.80 12.23
C LYS A 68 -1.55 -0.60 13.09
N GLU A 69 -0.33 -0.08 12.99
CA GLU A 69 0.08 1.12 13.72
C GLU A 69 -0.68 2.37 13.26
N LEU A 70 -0.88 2.53 11.95
CA LEU A 70 -1.71 3.60 11.39
C LEU A 70 -3.16 3.49 11.88
N SER A 71 -3.73 2.28 11.90
CA SER A 71 -5.10 2.04 12.38
C SER A 71 -5.24 2.39 13.86
N LYS A 72 -4.27 1.98 14.68
CA LYS A 72 -4.23 2.34 16.10
C LYS A 72 -4.17 3.85 16.33
N LYS A 73 -3.47 4.58 15.47
CA LYS A 73 -3.26 6.02 15.60
C LYS A 73 -4.38 6.87 14.98
N HIS A 74 -4.96 6.41 13.88
CA HIS A 74 -5.83 7.20 13.02
C HIS A 74 -7.21 6.57 12.76
N GLY A 75 -7.46 5.36 13.26
CA GLY A 75 -8.75 4.68 13.20
C GLY A 75 -8.86 3.64 12.10
N THR A 76 -10.03 3.00 12.05
CA THR A 76 -10.29 1.76 11.30
C THR A 76 -10.11 1.86 9.79
N PHE A 77 -10.08 3.08 9.23
CA PHE A 77 -9.78 3.30 7.80
C PHE A 77 -8.45 2.65 7.36
N TYR A 78 -7.49 2.54 8.27
CA TYR A 78 -6.18 1.97 8.00
C TYR A 78 -6.07 0.48 8.37
N GLU A 79 -7.17 -0.18 8.74
CA GLU A 79 -7.11 -1.62 9.03
C GLU A 79 -6.59 -2.40 7.81
N PRO A 80 -5.66 -3.36 8.01
CA PRO A 80 -5.17 -4.17 6.92
C PRO A 80 -6.30 -4.95 6.25
N ASP A 81 -6.38 -4.82 4.92
CA ASP A 81 -7.36 -5.54 4.12
C ASP A 81 -7.15 -7.06 4.22
N PRO A 82 -8.22 -7.89 4.25
CA PRO A 82 -8.11 -9.35 4.33
C PRO A 82 -7.21 -9.97 3.26
N LEU A 83 -7.14 -9.41 2.05
CA LEU A 83 -6.25 -9.90 1.01
C LEU A 83 -4.78 -9.80 1.43
N LEU A 84 -4.37 -8.67 2.04
CA LEU A 84 -3.01 -8.50 2.53
C LEU A 84 -2.69 -9.45 3.69
N LEU A 85 -3.66 -9.70 4.57
CA LEU A 85 -3.51 -10.67 5.66
C LEU A 85 -3.32 -12.10 5.13
N SER A 86 -3.95 -12.45 4.00
CA SER A 86 -3.79 -13.77 3.36
C SER A 86 -2.44 -13.99 2.66
N MET A 87 -1.69 -12.91 2.43
CA MET A 87 -0.39 -12.90 1.74
C MET A 87 0.81 -12.91 2.70
N CYS A 88 0.55 -12.98 4.02
CA CYS A 88 1.58 -12.98 5.06
C CYS A 88 2.09 -14.38 5.42
#